data_AF-A0A9X4BG59-F1
#
_entry.id   AF-A0A9X4BG59-F1
#
_cell.length_a   1.000
_cell.length_b   1.000
_cell.length_c   1.000
_cell.angle_alpha   90.00
_cell.angle_beta   90.00
_cell.angle_gamma   90.00
#
_symmetry.space_group_name_H-M   'P 1'
#
loop_
_entity.id
_entity.type
_entity.pdbx_description
1 polymer ?
#
loop_
_entity_poly.entity_id
_entity_poly.type
_entity_poly.pdbx_seq_one_letter_code
_entity_poly.pdbx_strand_id
1 'polypeptide(L)'
;ANPLTGNSMNLGAEYDASRDTSGSGQAGQSNSLTGSITVTVSEVLPNGILAVRGEKWMTLNTGDELVRIAGLVRADDISTDNTVASTRIADARITYSGTGAFADASQPGWLDRFFMSPMWPF
;
A
#
# COMPACT_ATOMS: atom_id res chain seq x y z
N ALA A 1 -33.33 30.04 59.71
CA ALA A 1 -32.17 29.22 59.32
C ALA A 1 -31.93 29.44 57.83
N ASN A 2 -30.75 29.92 57.45
CA ASN A 2 -30.40 30.33 56.08
C ASN A 2 -29.65 29.18 55.38
N PRO A 3 -30.14 28.59 54.28
CA PRO A 3 -29.54 27.40 53.68
C PRO A 3 -28.56 27.76 52.56
N LEU A 4 -27.51 28.53 52.88
CA LEU A 4 -26.47 28.92 51.91
C LEU A 4 -25.08 28.62 52.47
N THR A 5 -24.85 27.37 52.85
CA THR A 5 -23.51 26.81 53.10
C THR A 5 -23.47 25.42 52.47
N GLY A 6 -23.19 25.37 51.17
CA GLY A 6 -23.14 24.16 50.37
C GLY A 6 -22.26 24.40 49.16
N ASN A 7 -20.97 24.59 49.41
CA ASN A 7 -19.93 24.64 48.41
C ASN A 7 -19.88 23.31 47.65
N SER A 8 -20.53 23.22 46.49
CA SER A 8 -20.14 22.30 45.42
C SER A 8 -20.92 22.62 44.14
N MET A 9 -20.51 23.67 43.43
CA MET A 9 -20.61 23.64 41.98
C MET A 9 -19.59 22.60 41.50
N ASN A 10 -19.99 21.33 41.48
CA ASN A 10 -19.24 20.32 40.75
C ASN A 10 -19.88 20.19 39.36
N LEU A 11 -19.51 21.09 38.45
CA LEU A 11 -19.62 20.85 37.01
C LEU A 11 -18.44 19.95 36.59
N GLY A 12 -18.43 18.73 37.09
CA GLY A 12 -17.57 17.67 36.60
C GLY A 12 -18.31 16.94 35.50
N ALA A 13 -18.33 17.51 34.29
CA ALA A 13 -18.60 16.71 33.10
C ALA A 13 -17.36 15.85 32.87
N GLU A 14 -17.26 14.73 33.59
CA GLU A 14 -16.31 13.66 33.30
C GLU A 14 -16.72 13.02 31.97
N TYR A 15 -16.29 13.62 30.87
CA TYR A 15 -16.22 12.96 29.58
C TYR A 15 -15.01 12.00 29.62
N ASP A 16 -15.23 10.79 30.14
CA ASP A 16 -14.31 9.68 29.91
C ASP A 16 -14.45 9.22 28.46
N ALA A 17 -13.76 9.92 27.56
CA ALA A 17 -13.59 9.50 26.19
C ALA A 17 -12.37 8.59 26.11
N SER A 18 -12.48 7.37 26.65
CA SER A 18 -11.54 6.28 26.39
C SER A 18 -11.57 5.93 24.90
N ARG A 19 -10.77 6.65 24.10
CA ARG A 19 -10.64 6.43 22.65
C ARG A 19 -9.58 5.35 22.44
N ASP A 20 -10.00 4.10 22.49
CA ASP A 20 -9.17 2.96 22.09
C ASP A 20 -8.96 2.98 20.57
N THR A 21 -7.94 3.72 20.11
CA THR A 21 -7.49 3.67 18.72
C THR A 21 -6.61 2.44 18.52
N SER A 22 -7.22 1.26 18.45
CA SER A 22 -6.56 0.05 17.95
C SER A 22 -6.48 0.12 16.42
N GLY A 23 -5.60 1.00 15.93
CA GLY A 23 -5.25 1.09 14.52
C GLY A 23 -4.37 -0.09 14.10
N SER A 24 -4.95 -1.29 14.00
CA SER A 24 -4.31 -2.40 13.29
C SER A 24 -4.45 -2.17 11.78
N GLY A 25 -3.75 -1.15 11.28
CA GLY A 25 -3.58 -0.85 9.87
C GLY A 25 -2.69 -1.90 9.20
N GLN A 26 -3.10 -3.16 9.23
CA GLN A 26 -2.46 -4.20 8.44
C GLN A 26 -3.12 -4.17 7.07
N ALA A 27 -2.77 -3.15 6.29
CA ALA A 27 -3.04 -3.10 4.87
C ALA A 27 -2.18 -4.17 4.18
N GLY A 28 -2.55 -5.43 4.37
CA GLY A 28 -2.03 -6.53 3.58
C GLY A 28 -2.61 -6.42 2.18
N GLN A 29 -2.07 -5.53 1.36
CA GLN A 29 -2.39 -5.47 -0.05
C GLN A 29 -1.78 -6.71 -0.72
N SER A 30 -2.54 -7.81 -0.71
CA SER A 30 -2.19 -9.04 -1.43
C SER A 30 -2.42 -8.81 -2.93
N ASN A 31 -1.48 -8.13 -3.60
CA ASN A 31 -1.51 -8.00 -5.04
C ASN A 31 -0.91 -9.26 -5.67
N SER A 32 -1.76 -10.08 -6.30
CA SER A 32 -1.32 -11.20 -7.13
C SER A 32 -1.27 -10.75 -8.58
N LEU A 33 -0.10 -10.89 -9.21
CA LEU A 33 0.11 -10.55 -10.63
C LEU A 33 0.52 -11.81 -11.40
N THR A 34 -0.33 -12.22 -12.34
CA THR A 34 -0.06 -13.32 -13.26
C THR A 34 -0.07 -12.79 -14.69
N GLY A 35 0.97 -13.10 -15.47
CA GLY A 35 1.02 -12.73 -16.88
C GLY A 35 2.39 -12.87 -17.50
N SER A 36 2.49 -12.46 -18.76
CA SER A 36 3.74 -12.34 -19.50
C SER A 36 4.17 -10.87 -19.63
N ILE A 37 5.47 -10.65 -19.56
CA ILE A 37 6.10 -9.34 -19.70
C ILE A 37 7.21 -9.47 -20.74
N THR A 38 7.18 -8.58 -21.74
CA THR A 38 8.24 -8.51 -22.74
C THR A 38 9.47 -7.87 -22.12
N VAL A 39 10.62 -8.50 -22.36
CA VAL A 39 11.92 -8.01 -21.91
C VAL A 39 12.85 -7.88 -23.11
N THR A 40 13.92 -7.12 -22.92
CA THR A 40 14.99 -6.93 -23.89
C THR A 40 16.29 -7.42 -23.29
N VAL A 41 17.20 -7.93 -24.11
CA VAL A 41 18.56 -8.25 -23.68
C VAL A 41 19.32 -6.94 -23.51
N SER A 42 19.73 -6.63 -22.28
CA SER A 42 20.55 -5.45 -21.99
C SER A 42 22.03 -5.71 -22.19
N GLU A 43 22.48 -6.93 -21.96
CA GLU A 43 23.89 -7.32 -22.06
C GLU A 43 24.01 -8.82 -22.32
N VAL A 44 25.05 -9.21 -23.04
CA VAL A 44 25.48 -10.61 -23.18
C VAL A 44 26.78 -10.75 -22.38
N LEU A 45 26.73 -11.52 -21.30
CA LEU A 45 27.89 -11.75 -20.44
C LEU A 45 28.94 -12.63 -21.16
N PRO A 46 30.22 -12.57 -20.76
CA PRO A 46 31.30 -13.32 -21.43
C PRO A 46 31.11 -14.84 -21.47
N ASN A 47 30.30 -15.38 -20.55
CA ASN A 47 29.95 -16.80 -20.48
C ASN A 47 28.68 -17.17 -21.29
N GLY A 48 28.13 -16.23 -22.06
CA GLY A 48 26.93 -16.44 -22.89
C GLY A 48 25.60 -16.31 -22.16
N ILE A 49 25.61 -15.95 -20.87
CA ILE A 49 24.39 -15.60 -20.14
C ILE A 49 23.88 -14.24 -20.60
N LEU A 50 22.57 -14.11 -20.75
CA LEU A 50 21.90 -12.90 -21.19
C LEU A 50 21.36 -12.16 -19.96
N ALA A 51 21.81 -10.93 -19.75
CA ALA A 51 21.14 -10.03 -18.84
C ALA A 51 19.92 -9.44 -19.55
N VAL A 52 18.74 -9.60 -18.95
CA VAL A 52 17.48 -9.12 -19.50
C VAL A 52 16.85 -8.06 -18.61
N ARG A 53 16.21 -7.07 -19.25
CA ARG A 53 15.44 -6.03 -18.57
C ARG A 53 14.21 -5.65 -19.37
N GLY A 54 13.11 -5.38 -18.68
CA GLY A 54 11.89 -4.90 -19.30
C GLY A 54 11.05 -4.10 -18.31
N GLU A 55 10.21 -3.23 -18.85
CA GLU A 55 9.21 -2.51 -18.09
C GLU A 55 7.87 -2.54 -18.80
N LYS A 56 6.79 -2.66 -18.02
CA LYS A 56 5.42 -2.65 -18.50
C LYS A 56 4.64 -1.62 -17.69
N TRP A 57 4.13 -0.63 -18.39
CA TRP A 57 3.22 0.38 -17.86
C TRP A 57 1.78 -0.08 -18.11
N MET A 58 0.94 0.02 -17.08
CA MET A 58 -0.48 -0.33 -17.15
C MET A 58 -1.26 0.75 -16.44
N THR A 59 -2.18 1.39 -17.15
CA THR A 59 -3.13 2.31 -16.52
C THR A 59 -4.36 1.50 -16.12
N LEU A 60 -4.59 1.36 -14.82
CA LEU A 60 -5.78 0.72 -14.27
C LEU A 60 -6.68 1.79 -13.65
N ASN A 61 -7.96 1.49 -13.43
CA ASN A 61 -9.01 2.45 -13.03
C ASN A 61 -8.65 3.45 -11.90
N THR A 62 -7.64 3.13 -11.07
CA THR A 62 -7.20 3.90 -9.90
C THR A 62 -5.82 4.56 -10.06
N GLY A 63 -5.17 4.46 -11.23
CA GLY A 63 -3.90 5.15 -11.51
C GLY A 63 -2.96 4.37 -12.44
N ASP A 64 -1.73 4.89 -12.56
CA ASP A 64 -0.67 4.23 -13.30
C ASP A 64 0.05 3.20 -12.43
N GLU A 65 0.21 2.01 -13.00
CA GLU A 65 0.96 0.90 -12.45
C GLU A 65 2.17 0.59 -13.33
N LEU A 66 3.29 0.30 -12.69
CA LEU A 66 4.56 0.00 -13.31
C LEU A 66 5.08 -1.33 -12.79
N VAL A 67 5.34 -2.25 -13.72
CA VAL A 67 6.07 -3.50 -13.45
C VAL A 67 7.43 -3.41 -14.12
N ARG A 68 8.50 -3.60 -13.36
CA ARG A 68 9.88 -3.71 -13.87
C ARG A 68 10.42 -5.10 -13.58
N ILE A 69 11.08 -5.68 -14.56
CA ILE A 69 11.76 -6.98 -14.46
C ILE A 69 13.21 -6.82 -14.87
N ALA A 70 14.11 -7.41 -14.09
CA ALA A 70 15.50 -7.63 -14.46
C ALA A 70 15.92 -9.04 -14.04
N GLY A 71 16.87 -9.64 -14.75
CA GLY A 71 17.42 -10.94 -14.37
C GLY A 71 18.41 -11.48 -15.40
N LEU A 72 18.85 -12.70 -15.15
CA LEU A 72 19.81 -13.43 -15.99
C LEU A 72 19.13 -14.66 -16.60
N VAL A 73 19.34 -14.87 -17.89
CA VAL A 73 18.74 -15.94 -18.68
C VAL A 73 19.84 -16.68 -19.44
N ARG A 74 19.82 -18.01 -19.43
CA ARG A 74 20.68 -18.81 -20.31
C ARG A 74 20.01 -18.93 -21.67
N ALA A 75 20.80 -18.93 -22.75
CA ALA A 75 20.28 -19.10 -24.09
C ALA A 75 19.46 -20.41 -24.25
N ASP A 76 19.86 -21.49 -23.57
CA ASP A 76 19.17 -22.78 -23.62
C ASP A 76 17.79 -22.79 -22.93
N ASP A 77 17.51 -21.82 -22.06
CA ASP A 77 16.21 -21.72 -21.36
C ASP A 77 15.15 -20.98 -22.21
N ILE A 78 15.56 -20.41 -23.36
CA ILE A 78 14.70 -19.74 -24.34
C ILE A 78 14.03 -20.77 -25.24
N SER A 79 12.70 -20.80 -25.18
CA SER A 79 11.87 -21.65 -26.03
C SER A 79 11.87 -21.16 -27.49
N THR A 80 11.43 -22.01 -28.42
CA THR A 80 11.41 -21.72 -29.86
C THR A 80 10.51 -20.53 -30.25
N ASP A 81 9.60 -20.14 -29.36
CA ASP A 81 8.72 -18.97 -29.46
C ASP A 81 9.29 -17.71 -28.77
N ASN A 82 10.59 -17.71 -28.42
CA ASN A 82 11.27 -16.62 -27.70
C ASN A 82 10.69 -16.32 -26.31
N THR A 83 10.19 -17.35 -25.62
CA THR A 83 9.66 -17.24 -24.26
C THR A 83 10.55 -17.92 -23.23
N VAL A 84 10.54 -17.40 -22.01
CA VAL A 84 11.27 -17.94 -20.87
C VAL A 84 10.32 -17.99 -19.69
N ALA A 85 10.21 -19.15 -19.05
CA ALA A 85 9.42 -19.29 -17.82
C ALA A 85 10.08 -18.47 -16.70
N SER A 86 9.30 -17.73 -15.91
CA SER A 86 9.81 -16.90 -14.82
C SER A 86 10.63 -17.69 -13.79
N THR A 87 10.33 -18.98 -13.61
CA THR A 87 11.09 -19.91 -12.75
C THR A 87 12.49 -20.26 -13.26
N ARG A 88 12.79 -19.95 -14.53
CA ARG A 88 14.10 -20.19 -15.16
C ARG A 88 14.95 -18.92 -15.26
N ILE A 89 14.52 -17.81 -14.65
CA ILE A 89 15.28 -16.57 -14.61
C ILE A 89 16.11 -16.54 -13.32
N ALA A 90 17.44 -16.50 -13.46
CA ALA A 90 18.35 -16.36 -12.33
C ALA A 90 18.39 -14.89 -11.85
N ASP A 91 18.51 -14.70 -10.54
CA ASP A 91 18.52 -13.38 -9.88
C ASP A 91 17.37 -12.45 -10.34
N ALA A 92 16.19 -13.04 -10.57
CA ALA A 92 15.02 -12.31 -11.03
C ALA A 92 14.60 -11.24 -10.01
N ARG A 93 14.64 -9.98 -10.41
CA ARG A 93 14.15 -8.83 -9.65
C ARG A 93 12.89 -8.31 -10.33
N ILE A 94 11.78 -8.38 -9.61
CA ILE A 94 10.48 -7.89 -10.06
C ILE A 94 10.07 -6.79 -9.10
N THR A 95 9.88 -5.58 -9.64
CA THR A 95 9.39 -4.44 -8.87
C THR A 95 8.02 -4.05 -9.40
N TYR A 96 7.06 -3.97 -8.50
CA TYR A 96 5.73 -3.43 -8.77
C TYR A 96 5.59 -2.09 -8.03
N SER A 97 5.12 -1.07 -8.72
CA SER A 97 4.82 0.24 -8.16
C SER A 97 3.48 0.72 -8.72
N GLY A 98 2.57 1.13 -7.85
CA GLY A 98 1.28 1.69 -8.24
C GLY A 98 0.96 2.90 -7.36
N THR A 99 0.32 3.91 -7.92
CA THR A 99 0.02 5.17 -7.21
C THR A 99 -1.24 5.07 -6.32
N GLY A 100 -2.03 4.00 -6.40
CA GLY A 100 -3.37 3.92 -5.79
C GLY A 100 -3.57 2.79 -4.78
N ALA A 101 -3.67 3.15 -3.50
CA ALA A 101 -4.60 2.64 -2.46
C ALA A 101 -4.07 2.86 -1.03
N PHE A 102 -3.62 4.08 -0.71
CA PHE A 102 -3.41 4.51 0.66
C PHE A 102 -3.88 5.96 0.82
N ALA A 103 -5.19 6.14 0.87
CA ALA A 103 -5.78 7.36 1.40
C ALA A 103 -6.52 6.98 2.68
N ASP A 104 -5.89 7.31 3.80
CA ASP A 104 -6.39 7.40 5.17
C ASP A 104 -7.88 7.09 5.36
N ALA A 105 -8.19 5.86 5.79
CA ALA A 105 -9.46 5.58 6.47
C ALA A 105 -9.46 6.09 7.94
N SER A 106 -8.41 6.80 8.35
CA SER A 106 -8.22 7.30 9.72
C SER A 106 -8.55 8.79 9.87
N GLN A 107 -9.14 9.45 8.87
CA GLN A 107 -9.70 10.79 9.09
C GLN A 107 -11.00 10.66 9.89
N PRO A 108 -11.10 11.26 11.09
CA PRO A 108 -12.34 11.31 11.84
C PRO A 108 -13.43 11.86 10.92
N GLY A 109 -14.51 11.09 10.74
CA GLY A 109 -15.62 11.49 9.89
C GLY A 109 -16.19 12.83 10.32
N TRP A 110 -16.89 13.51 9.41
CA TRP A 110 -17.56 14.78 9.71
C TRP A 110 -18.47 14.69 10.95
N LEU A 111 -19.01 13.50 11.25
CA LEU A 111 -19.84 13.21 12.42
C LEU A 111 -19.05 13.27 13.74
N ASP A 112 -17.83 12.74 13.79
CA ASP A 112 -16.94 12.83 14.95
C ASP A 112 -16.57 14.29 15.24
N ARG A 113 -16.34 15.08 14.18
CA ARG A 113 -16.09 16.53 14.29
C ARG A 113 -17.32 17.34 14.67
N PHE A 114 -18.52 16.83 14.39
CA PHE A 114 -19.79 17.45 14.79
C PHE A 114 -20.05 17.28 16.29
N PHE A 115 -19.78 16.10 16.86
CA PHE A 115 -19.97 15.84 18.30
C PHE A 115 -18.83 16.36 19.20
N MET A 116 -17.60 16.52 18.68
CA MET A 116 -16.49 17.19 19.40
C MET A 116 -16.47 18.72 19.21
N SER A 117 -17.44 19.30 18.50
CA SER A 117 -17.56 20.75 18.36
C SER A 117 -17.93 21.38 19.72
N PRO A 118 -17.17 22.37 20.23
CA PRO A 118 -17.35 22.99 21.56
C PRO A 118 -18.59 23.89 21.68
N MET A 119 -19.65 23.61 20.90
CA MET A 119 -20.86 24.42 20.78
C MET A 119 -22.11 23.76 21.41
N TRP A 120 -21.93 22.86 22.38
CA TRP A 120 -23.01 22.44 23.29
C TRP A 120 -22.69 22.80 24.74
N PRO A 121 -23.08 24.02 25.19
CA PRO A 121 -22.95 24.43 26.58
C PRO A 121 -24.30 24.34 27.30
N PHE A 122 -24.78 23.15 27.66
CA PHE A 122 -25.72 22.94 28.77
C PHE A 122 -25.94 21.45 29.05
#